data_AF-A0A946RG63-F1
#
_entry.id   AF-A0A946RG63-F1
#
_cell.length_a   1.000
_cell.length_b   1.000
_cell.length_c   1.000
_cell.angle_alpha   90.00
_cell.angle_beta   90.00
_cell.angle_gamma   90.00
#
_symmetry.space_group_name_H-M   'P 1'
#
loop_
_entity.id
_entity.type
_entity.pdbx_description
1 polymer ?
#
loop_
_entity_poly.entity_id
_entity_poly.type
_entity_poly.pdbx_seq_one_letter_code
_entity_poly.pdbx_strand_id
1 'polypeptide(L)'
;MFLYLLDFLSSYNSNFLVFEYITLRAILSIITALLISLLLGPYIINKFSINNLSEVIRDDGPSSHFNKSGTPTMGGLLILSSLTITTLLWANLENKYILYLIFITLSFGVIGFFDDYKKLKGNKNGMSARAKFIFQIIIAGFLSFMMFNNIETQQEQQFIIPFFKHIIFDLGLYFIPLTILVIVATSNAVNLTDGLDGLAIMPIVLVSGAFGIFAYLSGNINFSEYLLIPYIKDSSEITIFIGAIVGSGLGFLWFNTYPAQVFMGDVGALALGAAIGLIAVIVRQEVVLIIMGGIFVLEALSVIIQVLSFKYRKKRVFLMAPFHHHFEQKGWAEPKVVVRFWIISFILILIGLATLKLR
;
A
#
# COMPACT_ATOMS: atom_id res chain seq x y z
N MET A 1 15.10 -12.32 11.92
CA MET A 1 15.87 -13.58 12.18
C MET A 1 17.24 -13.55 11.53
N PHE A 2 17.40 -13.03 10.30
CA PHE A 2 18.73 -12.82 9.72
C PHE A 2 19.47 -11.65 10.35
N LEU A 3 18.78 -10.54 10.65
CA LEU A 3 19.39 -9.42 11.37
C LEU A 3 20.07 -9.88 12.67
N TYR A 4 19.31 -10.49 13.58
CA TYR A 4 19.85 -11.01 14.85
C TYR A 4 20.97 -12.04 14.69
N LEU A 5 20.93 -12.87 13.64
CA LEU A 5 22.01 -13.81 13.35
C LEU A 5 23.28 -13.07 12.88
N LEU A 6 23.12 -12.06 12.01
CA LEU A 6 24.22 -11.26 11.49
C LEU A 6 24.84 -10.37 12.58
N ASP A 7 24.02 -9.84 13.49
CA ASP A 7 24.47 -9.11 14.68
C ASP A 7 25.25 -10.03 15.63
N PHE A 8 24.80 -11.28 15.80
CA PHE A 8 25.57 -12.28 16.55
C PHE A 8 26.91 -12.58 15.86
N LEU A 9 26.93 -12.75 14.54
CA LEU A 9 28.16 -13.01 13.78
C LEU A 9 29.10 -11.79 13.74
N SER A 10 28.58 -10.57 13.83
CA SER A 10 29.40 -9.34 13.86
C SER A 10 30.26 -9.26 15.11
N SER A 11 29.83 -9.88 16.21
CA SER A 11 30.64 -10.03 17.43
C SER A 11 31.90 -10.88 17.23
N TYR A 12 31.91 -11.77 16.23
CA TYR A 12 33.06 -12.61 15.86
C TYR A 12 33.86 -12.07 14.68
N ASN A 13 33.20 -11.39 13.74
CA ASN A 13 33.86 -10.79 12.56
C ASN A 13 33.20 -9.46 12.18
N SER A 14 33.97 -8.37 12.28
CA SER A 14 33.53 -7.00 11.98
C SER A 14 33.00 -6.80 10.57
N ASN A 15 33.33 -7.67 9.61
CA ASN A 15 32.81 -7.57 8.24
C ASN A 15 31.28 -7.71 8.18
N PHE A 16 30.65 -8.36 9.17
CA PHE A 16 29.19 -8.48 9.23
C PHE A 16 28.48 -7.19 9.70
N LEU A 17 29.20 -6.20 10.24
CA LEU A 17 28.62 -4.89 10.59
C LEU A 17 28.02 -4.16 9.38
N VAL A 18 28.45 -4.51 8.16
CA VAL A 18 27.88 -3.93 6.95
C VAL A 18 26.37 -4.22 6.84
N PHE A 19 25.89 -5.31 7.44
CA PHE A 19 24.46 -5.63 7.45
C PHE A 19 23.65 -4.81 8.46
N GLU A 20 24.26 -4.00 9.33
CA GLU A 20 23.52 -3.09 10.21
C GLU A 20 23.05 -1.85 9.44
N TYR A 21 23.75 -1.45 8.36
CA TYR A 21 23.39 -0.29 7.54
C TYR A 21 21.99 -0.44 6.92
N ILE A 22 21.10 0.49 7.28
CA ILE A 22 19.71 0.54 6.80
C ILE A 22 19.63 0.53 5.26
N THR A 23 20.54 1.23 4.59
CA THR A 23 20.57 1.30 3.12
C THR A 23 20.86 -0.06 2.49
N LEU A 24 21.84 -0.80 3.00
CA LEU A 24 22.12 -2.15 2.53
C LEU A 24 20.95 -3.09 2.85
N ARG A 25 20.42 -3.05 4.08
CA ARG A 25 19.26 -3.87 4.47
C ARG A 25 18.03 -3.59 3.62
N ALA A 26 17.80 -2.35 3.23
CA ALA A 26 16.71 -2.00 2.32
C ALA A 26 16.90 -2.63 0.94
N ILE A 27 18.11 -2.58 0.37
CA ILE A 27 18.44 -3.24 -0.91
C ILE A 27 18.23 -4.75 -0.81
N LEU A 28 18.75 -5.37 0.26
CA LEU A 28 18.61 -6.80 0.49
C LEU A 28 17.15 -7.20 0.71
N SER A 29 16.35 -6.37 1.37
CA SER A 29 14.92 -6.55 1.52
C SER A 29 14.20 -6.55 0.17
N ILE A 30 14.50 -5.57 -0.71
CA ILE A 30 13.94 -5.52 -2.07
C ILE A 30 14.27 -6.80 -2.85
N ILE A 31 15.56 -7.18 -2.88
CA ILE A 31 16.01 -8.36 -3.63
C ILE A 31 15.38 -9.63 -3.05
N THR A 32 15.36 -9.78 -1.73
CA THR A 32 14.79 -10.95 -1.05
C THR A 32 13.30 -11.08 -1.35
N ALA A 33 12.52 -10.01 -1.21
CA ALA A 33 11.08 -10.03 -1.50
C ALA A 33 10.77 -10.25 -2.98
N LEU A 34 11.60 -9.72 -3.88
CA LEU A 34 11.50 -9.97 -5.31
C LEU A 34 11.73 -11.46 -5.61
N LEU A 35 12.82 -12.03 -5.10
CA LEU A 35 13.18 -13.43 -5.32
C LEU A 35 12.13 -14.37 -4.74
N ILE A 36 11.66 -14.14 -3.51
CA ILE A 36 10.60 -14.96 -2.91
C ILE A 36 9.34 -14.91 -3.77
N SER A 37 8.94 -13.72 -4.24
CA SER A 37 7.77 -13.55 -5.11
C SER A 37 7.93 -14.29 -6.45
N LEU A 38 9.10 -14.18 -7.10
CA LEU A 38 9.37 -14.85 -8.38
C LEU A 38 9.48 -16.39 -8.25
N LEU A 39 10.05 -16.89 -7.15
CA LEU A 39 10.21 -18.32 -6.91
C LEU A 39 8.91 -18.99 -6.47
N LEU A 40 8.13 -18.34 -5.59
CA LEU A 40 6.86 -18.86 -5.09
C LEU A 40 5.70 -18.62 -6.07
N GLY A 41 5.80 -17.60 -6.93
CA GLY A 41 4.77 -17.19 -7.88
C GLY A 41 4.22 -18.34 -8.73
N PRO A 42 5.06 -19.05 -9.52
CA PRO A 42 4.59 -20.15 -10.36
C PRO A 42 3.89 -21.26 -9.58
N TYR A 43 4.40 -21.60 -8.38
CA TYR A 43 3.79 -22.62 -7.52
C TYR A 43 2.40 -22.19 -7.02
N ILE A 44 2.28 -20.96 -6.53
CA ILE A 44 1.03 -20.42 -6.00
C ILE A 44 -0.01 -20.26 -7.11
N ILE A 45 0.39 -19.70 -8.26
CA ILE A 45 -0.49 -19.51 -9.43
C ILE A 45 -1.03 -20.84 -9.93
N ASN A 46 -0.16 -21.85 -10.10
CA ASN A 46 -0.60 -23.19 -10.53
C ASN A 46 -1.56 -23.82 -9.52
N LYS A 47 -1.29 -23.69 -8.22
CA LYS A 47 -2.17 -24.22 -7.17
C LYS A 47 -3.55 -23.57 -7.17
N PHE A 48 -3.63 -22.26 -7.43
CA PHE A 48 -4.91 -21.55 -7.52
C PHE A 48 -5.67 -21.88 -8.81
N SER A 49 -4.96 -22.04 -9.93
CA SER A 49 -5.53 -22.47 -11.21
C SER A 49 -6.16 -23.86 -11.12
N ILE A 50 -5.46 -24.84 -10.53
CA ILE A 50 -5.95 -26.21 -10.37
C ILE A 50 -7.21 -26.28 -9.48
N ASN A 51 -7.31 -25.41 -8.48
CA ASN A 51 -8.43 -25.39 -7.54
C ASN A 51 -9.65 -24.60 -8.04
N ASN A 52 -9.68 -24.17 -9.31
CA ASN A 52 -10.73 -23.33 -9.90
C ASN A 52 -11.03 -22.07 -9.07
N LEU A 53 -9.99 -21.46 -8.48
CA LEU A 53 -10.11 -20.20 -7.74
C LEU A 53 -10.06 -19.00 -8.70
N SER A 54 -10.81 -19.08 -9.79
CA SER A 54 -10.89 -18.03 -10.80
C SER A 54 -11.91 -16.96 -10.40
N GLU A 55 -11.62 -15.73 -10.80
CA GLU A 55 -12.48 -14.60 -10.45
C GLU A 55 -13.84 -14.70 -11.14
N VAL A 56 -14.91 -14.51 -10.37
CA VAL A 56 -16.27 -14.43 -10.91
C VAL A 56 -16.48 -13.02 -11.45
N ILE A 57 -16.34 -12.85 -12.76
CA ILE A 57 -16.55 -11.56 -13.44
C ILE A 57 -17.99 -11.09 -13.19
N ARG A 58 -18.13 -9.82 -12.79
CA ARG A 58 -19.43 -9.20 -12.55
C ARG A 58 -20.08 -8.78 -13.87
N ASP A 59 -21.40 -8.89 -13.94
CA ASP A 59 -22.18 -8.57 -15.14
C ASP A 59 -22.21 -7.06 -15.47
N ASP A 60 -21.79 -6.20 -14.53
CA ASP A 60 -21.78 -4.74 -14.65
C ASP A 60 -20.42 -4.14 -15.06
N GLY A 61 -19.42 -4.99 -15.39
CA GLY A 61 -18.09 -4.60 -15.86
C GLY A 61 -18.01 -4.25 -17.37
N PRO A 62 -16.91 -3.64 -17.85
CA PRO A 62 -16.70 -3.42 -19.29
C PRO A 62 -16.60 -4.75 -20.06
N SER A 63 -17.02 -4.74 -21.33
CA SER A 63 -17.07 -5.96 -22.15
C SER A 63 -15.70 -6.62 -22.40
N SER A 64 -14.62 -5.85 -22.31
CA SER A 64 -13.23 -6.33 -22.39
C SER A 64 -12.90 -7.35 -21.29
N HIS A 65 -13.54 -7.26 -20.12
CA HIS A 65 -13.26 -8.12 -18.97
C HIS A 65 -13.79 -9.54 -19.12
N PHE A 66 -14.80 -9.79 -19.97
CA PHE A 66 -15.33 -11.14 -20.18
C PHE A 66 -14.27 -12.11 -20.74
N ASN A 67 -13.27 -11.61 -21.46
CA ASN A 67 -12.15 -12.42 -21.97
C ASN A 67 -11.14 -12.81 -20.88
N LYS A 68 -11.24 -12.25 -19.67
CA LYS A 68 -10.35 -12.55 -18.53
C LYS A 68 -10.86 -13.70 -17.64
N SER A 69 -11.88 -14.42 -18.09
CA SER A 69 -12.46 -15.54 -17.34
C SER A 69 -11.42 -16.65 -17.16
N GLY A 70 -11.16 -17.04 -15.91
CA GLY A 70 -10.25 -18.17 -15.60
C GLY A 70 -8.94 -17.76 -14.94
N THR A 71 -8.59 -16.46 -14.92
CA THR A 71 -7.41 -16.00 -14.19
C THR A 71 -7.63 -16.16 -12.67
N PRO A 72 -6.69 -16.78 -11.93
CA PRO A 72 -6.83 -16.98 -10.49
C PRO A 72 -6.81 -15.64 -9.74
N THR A 73 -7.67 -15.53 -8.74
CA THR A 73 -7.69 -14.41 -7.79
C THR A 73 -6.93 -14.78 -6.50
N MET A 74 -6.71 -13.83 -5.59
CA MET A 74 -5.88 -13.94 -4.36
C MET A 74 -4.35 -13.88 -4.55
N GLY A 75 -3.85 -13.29 -5.62
CA GLY A 75 -2.43 -12.98 -5.79
C GLY A 75 -1.84 -12.11 -4.67
N GLY A 76 -2.68 -11.38 -3.93
CA GLY A 76 -2.30 -10.71 -2.70
C GLY A 76 -1.66 -11.63 -1.65
N LEU A 77 -1.98 -12.93 -1.64
CA LEU A 77 -1.30 -13.90 -0.76
C LEU A 77 0.18 -14.07 -1.13
N LEU A 78 0.53 -14.02 -2.42
CA LEU A 78 1.92 -14.02 -2.87
C LEU A 78 2.65 -12.77 -2.38
N ILE A 79 2.02 -11.60 -2.52
CA ILE A 79 2.58 -10.33 -2.03
C ILE A 79 2.79 -10.39 -0.52
N LEU A 80 1.75 -10.73 0.24
CA LEU A 80 1.78 -10.70 1.71
C LEU A 80 2.72 -11.74 2.30
N SER A 81 2.79 -12.95 1.73
CA SER A 81 3.76 -13.96 2.17
C SER A 81 5.20 -13.50 1.94
N SER A 82 5.51 -12.99 0.74
CA SER A 82 6.83 -12.46 0.40
C SER A 82 7.22 -11.28 1.29
N LEU A 83 6.32 -10.31 1.44
CA LEU A 83 6.50 -9.11 2.25
C LEU A 83 6.75 -9.48 3.72
N THR A 84 5.91 -10.35 4.28
CA THR A 84 5.98 -10.73 5.70
C THR A 84 7.27 -11.50 6.00
N ILE A 85 7.58 -12.53 5.19
CA ILE A 85 8.81 -13.31 5.36
C ILE A 85 10.04 -12.39 5.28
N THR A 86 10.11 -11.54 4.25
CA THR A 86 11.23 -10.61 4.07
C THR A 86 11.37 -9.65 5.24
N THR A 87 10.27 -9.08 5.71
CA THR A 87 10.27 -8.19 6.88
C THR A 87 10.81 -8.91 8.12
N LEU A 88 10.33 -10.13 8.40
CA LEU A 88 10.79 -10.92 9.54
C LEU A 88 12.28 -11.30 9.45
N LEU A 89 12.84 -11.37 8.24
CA LEU A 89 14.25 -11.66 8.04
C LEU A 89 15.13 -10.43 8.34
N TRP A 90 14.79 -9.27 7.76
CA TRP A 90 15.67 -8.10 7.67
C TRP A 90 15.35 -6.94 8.63
N ALA A 91 14.09 -6.81 9.07
CA ALA A 91 13.70 -5.72 9.94
C ALA A 91 13.99 -6.03 11.41
N ASN A 92 14.28 -4.99 12.19
CA ASN A 92 14.35 -5.05 13.64
C ASN A 92 12.93 -5.15 14.22
N LEU A 93 12.61 -6.28 14.85
CA LEU A 93 11.30 -6.56 15.42
C LEU A 93 11.07 -5.90 16.78
N GLU A 94 12.10 -5.30 17.38
CA GLU A 94 11.97 -4.45 18.57
C GLU A 94 11.40 -3.07 18.20
N ASN A 95 11.43 -2.70 16.91
CA ASN A 95 10.92 -1.43 16.43
C ASN A 95 9.38 -1.40 16.43
N LYS A 96 8.79 -0.50 17.22
CA LYS A 96 7.32 -0.35 17.34
C LYS A 96 6.62 -0.12 15.99
N TYR A 97 7.23 0.64 15.08
CA TYR A 97 6.64 0.93 13.77
C TYR A 97 6.59 -0.29 12.85
N ILE A 98 7.61 -1.15 12.89
CA ILE A 98 7.60 -2.42 12.14
C ILE A 98 6.46 -3.32 12.64
N LEU A 99 6.27 -3.41 13.95
CA LEU A 99 5.18 -4.20 14.54
C LEU A 99 3.80 -3.65 14.14
N TYR A 100 3.63 -2.32 14.17
CA TYR A 100 2.39 -1.68 13.70
C TYR A 100 2.11 -1.96 12.22
N LEU A 101 3.15 -1.93 11.38
CA LEU A 101 3.05 -2.20 9.95
C LEU A 101 2.70 -3.67 9.66
N ILE A 102 3.35 -4.62 10.34
CA ILE A 102 3.01 -6.04 10.22
C ILE A 102 1.55 -6.26 10.66
N PHE A 103 1.16 -5.70 11.81
CA PHE A 103 -0.19 -5.85 12.35
C PHE A 103 -1.26 -5.32 11.38
N ILE A 104 -1.12 -4.08 10.89
CA ILE A 104 -2.13 -3.49 10.01
C ILE A 104 -2.24 -4.24 8.68
N THR A 105 -1.09 -4.62 8.12
CA THR A 105 -1.01 -5.25 6.79
C THR A 105 -1.62 -6.64 6.83
N LEU A 106 -1.26 -7.45 7.82
CA LEU A 106 -1.83 -8.80 7.98
C LEU A 106 -3.31 -8.74 8.34
N SER A 107 -3.72 -7.82 9.22
CA SER A 107 -5.13 -7.69 9.63
C SER A 107 -6.04 -7.29 8.47
N PHE A 108 -5.63 -6.32 7.65
CA PHE A 108 -6.37 -5.94 6.44
C PHE A 108 -6.29 -7.02 5.36
N GLY A 109 -5.17 -7.74 5.26
CA GLY A 109 -5.04 -8.91 4.41
C GLY A 109 -6.02 -10.03 4.78
N VAL A 110 -6.27 -10.26 6.08
CA VAL A 110 -7.27 -11.20 6.56
C VAL A 110 -8.69 -10.76 6.20
N ILE A 111 -9.02 -9.46 6.31
CA ILE A 111 -10.31 -8.94 5.83
C ILE A 111 -10.48 -9.24 4.34
N GLY A 112 -9.46 -8.92 3.54
CA GLY A 112 -9.49 -9.16 2.10
C GLY A 112 -9.59 -10.65 1.75
N PHE A 113 -8.89 -11.50 2.50
CA PHE A 113 -8.96 -12.95 2.34
C PHE A 113 -10.38 -13.49 2.57
N PHE A 114 -11.04 -13.05 3.65
CA PHE A 114 -12.42 -13.46 3.91
C PHE A 114 -13.39 -12.95 2.83
N ASP A 115 -13.13 -11.79 2.24
CA ASP A 115 -13.92 -11.25 1.15
C ASP A 115 -13.78 -12.08 -0.13
N ASP A 116 -12.54 -12.28 -0.59
CA ASP A 116 -12.25 -13.06 -1.80
C ASP A 116 -12.69 -14.51 -1.63
N TYR A 117 -12.48 -15.11 -0.46
CA TYR A 117 -12.93 -16.47 -0.18
C TYR A 117 -14.46 -16.62 -0.26
N LYS A 118 -15.23 -15.61 0.19
CA LYS A 118 -16.70 -15.61 0.05
C LYS A 118 -17.13 -15.47 -1.41
N LYS A 119 -16.42 -14.66 -2.21
CA LYS A 119 -16.66 -14.55 -3.66
C LYS A 119 -16.49 -15.91 -4.35
N LEU A 120 -15.41 -16.61 -4.00
CA LEU A 120 -15.09 -17.94 -4.53
C LEU A 120 -16.10 -19.03 -4.11
N LYS A 121 -16.72 -18.91 -2.93
CA LYS A 121 -17.76 -19.84 -2.46
C LYS A 121 -19.17 -19.59 -3.03
N GLY A 122 -19.29 -18.74 -4.05
CA GLY A 122 -20.55 -18.53 -4.78
C GLY A 122 -21.35 -17.30 -4.34
N ASN A 123 -20.88 -16.54 -3.34
CA ASN A 123 -21.47 -15.22 -3.06
C ASN A 123 -20.77 -14.17 -3.92
N LYS A 124 -21.29 -13.93 -5.14
CA LYS A 124 -20.72 -12.99 -6.13
C LYS A 124 -20.40 -11.59 -5.59
N ASN A 125 -21.03 -11.18 -4.48
CA ASN A 125 -20.83 -9.86 -3.87
C ASN A 125 -19.82 -9.84 -2.72
N GLY A 126 -19.26 -10.98 -2.32
CA GLY A 126 -18.31 -11.07 -1.20
C GLY A 126 -18.94 -10.73 0.15
N MET A 127 -18.16 -10.11 1.03
CA MET A 127 -18.64 -9.50 2.27
C MET A 127 -19.46 -8.25 1.97
N SER A 128 -20.47 -7.99 2.82
CA SER A 128 -21.21 -6.72 2.71
C SER A 128 -20.26 -5.55 2.96
N ALA A 129 -20.41 -4.49 2.16
CA ALA A 129 -19.57 -3.28 2.27
C ALA A 129 -19.58 -2.70 3.69
N ARG A 130 -20.73 -2.76 4.39
CA ARG A 130 -20.85 -2.32 5.79
C ARG A 130 -19.99 -3.16 6.74
N ALA A 131 -20.02 -4.49 6.62
CA ALA A 131 -19.22 -5.36 7.48
C ALA A 131 -17.73 -5.14 7.24
N LYS A 132 -17.31 -5.10 5.96
CA LYS A 132 -15.92 -4.82 5.56
C LYS A 132 -15.42 -3.50 6.18
N PHE A 133 -16.19 -2.42 6.03
CA PHE A 133 -15.85 -1.11 6.58
C PHE A 133 -15.80 -1.08 8.11
N ILE A 134 -16.72 -1.77 8.80
CA ILE A 134 -16.70 -1.89 10.27
C ILE A 134 -15.42 -2.58 10.75
N PHE A 135 -15.03 -3.70 10.12
CA PHE A 135 -13.78 -4.38 10.50
C PHE A 135 -12.55 -3.51 10.25
N GLN A 136 -12.50 -2.79 9.12
CA GLN A 136 -11.42 -1.85 8.83
C GLN A 136 -11.32 -0.74 9.90
N ILE A 137 -12.45 -0.16 10.32
CA ILE A 137 -12.49 0.87 11.38
C ILE A 137 -12.05 0.29 12.73
N ILE A 138 -12.53 -0.89 13.12
CA ILE A 138 -12.17 -1.50 14.40
C ILE A 138 -10.67 -1.76 14.48
N ILE A 139 -10.09 -2.35 13.43
CA ILE A 139 -8.66 -2.68 13.39
C ILE A 139 -7.81 -1.40 13.35
N ALA A 140 -8.15 -0.45 12.48
CA ALA A 140 -7.45 0.82 12.40
C ALA A 140 -7.59 1.63 13.71
N GLY A 141 -8.76 1.60 14.35
CA GLY A 141 -9.01 2.30 15.60
C GLY A 141 -8.26 1.70 16.78
N PHE A 142 -8.21 0.37 16.87
CA PHE A 142 -7.39 -0.33 17.86
C PHE A 142 -5.91 0.05 17.72
N LEU A 143 -5.37 -0.02 16.50
CA LEU A 143 -3.97 0.38 16.26
C LEU A 143 -3.73 1.86 16.55
N SER A 144 -4.63 2.74 16.10
CA SER A 144 -4.51 4.19 16.32
C SER A 144 -4.50 4.54 17.80
N PHE A 145 -5.32 3.86 18.61
CA PHE A 145 -5.34 4.00 20.05
C PHE A 145 -4.04 3.50 20.70
N MET A 146 -3.53 2.35 20.27
CA MET A 146 -2.22 1.86 20.73
C MET A 146 -1.08 2.83 20.39
N MET A 147 -1.06 3.37 19.16
CA MET A 147 -0.09 4.37 18.74
C MET A 147 -0.18 5.62 19.61
N PHE A 148 -1.41 6.11 19.85
CA PHE A 148 -1.63 7.31 20.66
C PHE A 148 -1.08 7.16 22.09
N ASN A 149 -1.24 5.99 22.71
CA ASN A 149 -0.72 5.73 24.05
C ASN A 149 0.82 5.56 24.10
N ASN A 150 1.45 5.29 22.95
CA ASN A 150 2.90 5.09 22.81
C ASN A 150 3.60 6.27 22.13
N ILE A 151 2.97 7.44 22.10
CA ILE A 151 3.60 8.69 21.67
C ILE A 151 4.64 9.10 22.73
N GLU A 152 5.90 9.23 22.32
CA GLU A 152 6.99 9.68 23.20
C GLU A 152 7.30 11.16 23.00
N THR A 153 7.11 11.67 21.77
CA THR A 153 7.44 13.04 21.41
C THR A 153 6.24 13.78 20.80
N GLN A 154 6.20 15.10 20.96
CA GLN A 154 5.13 15.92 20.36
C GLN A 154 5.10 15.83 18.83
N GLN A 155 6.27 15.65 18.20
CA GLN A 155 6.42 15.51 16.76
C GLN A 155 5.67 14.28 16.18
N GLU A 156 5.47 13.22 16.98
CA GLU A 156 4.74 12.01 16.56
C GLU A 156 3.23 12.24 16.40
N GLN A 157 2.67 13.32 16.94
CA GLN A 157 1.23 13.65 16.86
C GLN A 157 0.92 14.97 16.17
N GLN A 158 1.91 15.53 15.47
CA GLN A 158 1.72 16.75 14.69
C GLN A 158 1.12 16.44 13.33
N PHE A 159 0.25 17.33 12.87
CA PHE A 159 -0.24 17.39 11.50
C PHE A 159 0.43 18.53 10.76
N ILE A 160 1.00 18.21 9.60
CA ILE A 160 1.85 19.14 8.86
C ILE A 160 1.25 19.42 7.51
N ILE A 161 1.09 20.70 7.22
CA ILE A 161 0.72 21.14 5.87
C ILE A 161 2.01 21.40 5.10
N PRO A 162 2.31 20.63 4.04
CA PRO A 162 3.47 20.89 3.20
C PRO A 162 3.38 22.30 2.60
N PHE A 163 4.52 22.87 2.21
CA PHE A 163 4.68 24.25 1.70
C PHE A 163 4.52 25.38 2.74
N PHE A 164 3.89 25.13 3.89
CA PHE A 164 3.71 26.12 4.94
C PHE A 164 4.54 25.77 6.18
N LYS A 165 5.73 26.37 6.30
CA LYS A 165 6.73 26.06 7.34
C LYS A 165 6.23 26.18 8.78
N HIS A 166 5.24 27.04 9.02
CA HIS A 166 4.77 27.39 10.37
C HIS A 166 3.38 26.84 10.69
N ILE A 167 2.73 26.14 9.75
CA ILE A 167 1.38 25.59 9.99
C ILE A 167 1.52 24.14 10.43
N ILE A 168 1.73 23.98 11.73
CA ILE A 168 1.82 22.70 12.42
C ILE A 168 0.69 22.67 13.45
N PHE A 169 -0.13 21.62 13.40
CA PHE A 169 -1.21 21.43 14.37
C PHE A 169 -0.92 20.24 15.25
N ASP A 170 -0.92 20.42 16.57
CA ASP A 170 -0.89 19.30 17.50
C ASP A 170 -2.27 18.65 17.54
N LEU A 171 -2.36 17.39 17.11
CA LEU A 171 -3.64 16.72 16.96
C LEU A 171 -4.26 16.33 18.31
N GLY A 172 -3.44 16.00 19.31
CA GLY A 172 -3.92 15.41 20.55
C GLY A 172 -4.85 14.23 20.27
N LEU A 173 -6.04 14.22 20.89
CA LEU A 173 -7.04 13.16 20.67
C LEU A 173 -7.52 13.04 19.22
N TYR A 174 -7.42 14.10 18.39
CA TYR A 174 -7.78 14.04 16.97
C TYR A 174 -6.81 13.19 16.13
N PHE A 175 -5.68 12.78 16.71
CA PHE A 175 -4.76 11.83 16.10
C PHE A 175 -5.44 10.50 15.74
N ILE A 176 -6.28 10.00 16.65
CA ILE A 176 -6.98 8.72 16.49
C ILE A 176 -7.92 8.74 15.28
N PRO A 177 -8.94 9.65 15.20
CA PRO A 177 -9.83 9.67 14.05
C PRO A 177 -9.12 10.00 12.74
N LEU A 178 -8.07 10.84 12.74
CA LEU A 178 -7.28 11.10 11.54
C LEU A 178 -6.56 9.84 11.05
N THR A 179 -5.92 9.10 11.96
CA THR A 179 -5.20 7.88 11.60
C THR A 179 -6.16 6.82 11.05
N ILE A 180 -7.32 6.65 11.67
CA ILE A 180 -8.39 5.78 11.14
C ILE A 180 -8.78 6.21 9.73
N LEU A 181 -9.05 7.51 9.53
CA LEU A 181 -9.46 8.05 8.24
C LEU A 181 -8.40 7.76 7.17
N VAL A 182 -7.14 8.07 7.42
CA VAL A 182 -6.05 7.90 6.44
C VAL A 182 -5.86 6.42 6.08
N ILE A 183 -5.81 5.52 7.07
CA ILE A 183 -5.64 4.08 6.81
C ILE A 183 -6.81 3.52 6.01
N VAL A 184 -8.04 3.78 6.46
CA VAL A 184 -9.25 3.21 5.83
C VAL A 184 -9.49 3.82 4.46
N ALA A 185 -9.31 5.14 4.30
CA ALA A 185 -9.48 5.79 3.00
C ALA A 185 -8.45 5.29 1.98
N THR A 186 -7.19 5.18 2.37
CA THR A 186 -6.12 4.71 1.47
C THR A 186 -6.33 3.24 1.08
N SER A 187 -6.70 2.39 2.05
CA SER A 187 -7.02 0.98 1.81
C SER A 187 -8.14 0.80 0.76
N ASN A 188 -9.24 1.55 0.90
CA ASN A 188 -10.34 1.48 -0.05
C ASN A 188 -10.02 2.15 -1.39
N ALA A 189 -9.24 3.24 -1.39
CA ALA A 189 -8.82 3.91 -2.63
C ALA A 189 -7.93 3.00 -3.49
N VAL A 190 -7.01 2.26 -2.87
CA VAL A 190 -6.17 1.26 -3.56
C VAL A 190 -7.05 0.11 -4.09
N ASN A 191 -7.99 -0.41 -3.29
CA ASN A 191 -8.93 -1.45 -3.73
C ASN A 191 -9.77 -1.01 -4.94
N LEU A 192 -10.26 0.23 -4.97
CA LEU A 192 -10.98 0.78 -6.13
C LEU A 192 -10.10 0.96 -7.37
N THR A 193 -8.78 1.05 -7.21
CA THR A 193 -7.83 1.22 -8.32
C THR A 193 -7.41 -0.11 -8.93
N ASP A 194 -7.55 -1.23 -8.20
CA ASP A 194 -7.17 -2.57 -8.64
C ASP A 194 -8.21 -3.19 -9.59
N GLY A 195 -8.55 -2.46 -10.65
CA GLY A 195 -9.53 -2.87 -11.66
C GLY A 195 -8.94 -3.28 -13.00
N LEU A 196 -7.65 -3.02 -13.26
CA LEU A 196 -6.94 -3.37 -14.50
C LEU A 196 -5.56 -3.98 -14.21
N ASP A 197 -5.05 -4.77 -15.15
CA ASP A 197 -3.81 -5.53 -15.05
C ASP A 197 -2.61 -4.59 -14.81
N GLY A 198 -2.00 -4.67 -13.62
CA GLY A 198 -0.87 -3.83 -13.22
C GLY A 198 -1.22 -2.38 -12.85
N LEU A 199 -2.51 -1.99 -12.85
CA LEU A 199 -2.90 -0.60 -12.61
C LEU A 199 -2.59 -0.12 -11.20
N ALA A 200 -2.88 -0.94 -10.18
CA ALA A 200 -2.69 -0.56 -8.78
C ALA A 200 -1.26 -0.80 -8.28
N ILE A 201 -0.63 -1.93 -8.63
CA ILE A 201 0.62 -2.35 -7.99
C ILE A 201 1.80 -1.43 -8.30
N MET A 202 1.94 -0.92 -9.52
CA MET A 202 3.08 -0.06 -9.85
C MET A 202 2.99 1.30 -9.12
N PRO A 203 1.84 2.01 -9.09
CA PRO A 203 1.66 3.15 -8.20
C PRO A 203 1.94 2.84 -6.73
N ILE A 204 1.53 1.66 -6.20
CA ILE A 204 1.86 1.25 -4.83
C ILE A 204 3.38 1.20 -4.64
N VAL A 205 4.10 0.51 -5.53
CA VAL A 205 5.56 0.38 -5.49
C VAL A 205 6.24 1.76 -5.52
N LEU A 206 5.83 2.64 -6.43
CA LEU A 206 6.42 3.97 -6.56
C LEU A 206 6.14 4.84 -5.32
N VAL A 207 4.89 4.87 -4.84
CA VAL A 207 4.50 5.65 -3.65
C VAL A 207 5.20 5.13 -2.39
N SER A 208 5.25 3.81 -2.19
CA SER A 208 6.00 3.20 -1.09
C SER A 208 7.48 3.54 -1.18
N GLY A 209 8.10 3.42 -2.35
CA GLY A 209 9.51 3.79 -2.55
C GLY A 209 9.80 5.26 -2.18
N ALA A 210 8.91 6.18 -2.56
CA ALA A 210 9.02 7.58 -2.17
C ALA A 210 8.89 7.77 -0.65
N PHE A 211 7.96 7.08 0.01
CA PHE A 211 7.90 7.08 1.46
C PHE A 211 9.11 6.43 2.13
N GLY A 212 9.83 5.53 1.45
CA GLY A 212 11.10 5.00 1.93
C GLY A 212 12.15 6.09 2.10
N ILE A 213 12.17 7.05 1.17
CA ILE A 213 13.02 8.24 1.26
C ILE A 213 12.59 9.10 2.47
N PHE A 214 11.30 9.36 2.64
CA PHE A 214 10.80 10.11 3.80
C PHE A 214 11.14 9.42 5.13
N ALA A 215 10.92 8.11 5.25
CA ALA A 215 11.22 7.35 6.45
C ALA A 215 12.72 7.40 6.81
N TYR A 216 13.59 7.21 5.82
CA TYR A 216 15.04 7.29 6.01
C TYR A 216 15.50 8.68 6.46
N LEU A 217 14.95 9.75 5.86
CA LEU A 217 15.31 11.12 6.20
C LEU A 217 14.76 11.55 7.57
N SER A 218 13.50 11.21 7.87
CA SER A 218 12.85 11.54 9.15
C SER A 218 13.47 10.80 10.34
N GLY A 219 14.05 9.62 10.15
CA GLY A 219 14.73 8.89 11.21
C GLY A 219 16.21 9.24 11.37
N ASN A 220 16.73 10.22 10.63
CA ASN A 220 18.10 10.71 10.77
C ASN A 220 18.10 12.17 11.24
N ILE A 221 18.65 12.43 12.43
CA ILE A 221 18.59 13.74 13.06
C ILE A 221 19.18 14.87 12.20
N ASN A 222 20.31 14.61 11.52
CA ASN A 222 21.01 15.59 10.70
C ASN A 222 20.18 15.94 9.45
N PHE A 223 19.61 14.94 8.78
CA PHE A 223 18.77 15.17 7.62
C PHE A 223 17.44 15.82 7.99
N SER A 224 16.82 15.40 9.10
CA SER A 224 15.56 15.98 9.55
C SER A 224 15.71 17.46 9.92
N GLU A 225 16.82 17.83 10.57
CA GLU A 225 17.13 19.22 10.91
C GLU A 225 17.42 20.05 9.65
N TYR A 226 18.24 19.54 8.73
CA TYR A 226 18.56 20.22 7.47
C TYR A 226 17.34 20.46 6.58
N LEU A 227 16.42 19.50 6.49
CA LEU A 227 15.22 19.56 5.66
C LEU A 227 14.01 20.16 6.37
N LEU A 228 14.14 20.52 7.66
CA LEU A 228 13.04 21.03 8.49
C LEU A 228 11.81 20.09 8.48
N ILE A 229 12.07 18.78 8.55
CA ILE A 229 11.04 17.75 8.70
C ILE A 229 11.06 17.20 10.13
N PRO A 230 9.95 16.64 10.65
CA PRO A 230 9.93 16.04 11.97
C PRO A 230 10.94 14.91 12.08
N TYR A 231 11.64 14.90 13.21
CA TYR A 231 12.51 13.80 13.57
C TYR A 231 11.68 12.73 14.27
N ILE A 232 11.44 11.62 13.57
CA ILE A 232 10.72 10.48 14.13
C ILE A 232 11.77 9.41 14.41
N LYS A 233 12.19 9.33 15.68
CA LYS A 233 13.17 8.36 16.15
C LYS A 233 12.80 6.95 15.69
N ASP A 234 13.78 6.19 15.20
CA ASP A 234 13.61 4.80 14.73
C ASP A 234 12.71 4.61 13.49
N SER A 235 12.21 5.68 12.85
CA SER A 235 11.39 5.57 11.62
C SER A 235 12.18 5.07 10.40
N SER A 236 13.50 5.22 10.37
CA SER A 236 14.33 4.73 9.26
C SER A 236 14.22 3.22 9.03
N GLU A 237 13.88 2.45 10.07
CA GLU A 237 13.69 1.00 9.96
C GLU A 237 12.51 0.64 9.04
N ILE A 238 11.51 1.53 8.91
CA ILE A 238 10.37 1.38 7.99
C ILE A 238 10.85 1.22 6.54
N THR A 239 12.03 1.76 6.19
CA THR A 239 12.65 1.60 4.87
C THR A 239 12.83 0.12 4.50
N ILE A 240 13.09 -0.77 5.47
CA ILE A 240 13.23 -2.21 5.24
C ILE A 240 11.88 -2.84 4.88
N PHE A 241 10.81 -2.47 5.60
CA PHE A 241 9.44 -2.91 5.30
C PHE A 241 8.97 -2.40 3.93
N ILE A 242 9.29 -1.15 3.60
CA ILE A 242 9.03 -0.55 2.29
C ILE A 242 9.82 -1.28 1.19
N GLY A 243 11.07 -1.65 1.46
CA GLY A 243 11.85 -2.49 0.56
C GLY A 243 11.15 -3.81 0.26
N ALA A 244 10.52 -4.43 1.26
CA ALA A 244 9.75 -5.65 1.09
C ALA A 244 8.47 -5.41 0.26
N ILE A 245 7.77 -4.28 0.44
CA ILE A 245 6.65 -3.88 -0.45
C ILE A 245 7.12 -3.71 -1.89
N VAL A 246 8.21 -2.97 -2.11
CA VAL A 246 8.76 -2.71 -3.45
C VAL A 246 9.15 -4.02 -4.14
N GLY A 247 9.93 -4.88 -3.46
CA GLY A 247 10.36 -6.16 -4.02
C GLY A 247 9.20 -7.12 -4.30
N SER A 248 8.30 -7.31 -3.33
CA SER A 248 7.13 -8.20 -3.51
C SER A 248 6.17 -7.68 -4.57
N GLY A 249 5.97 -6.36 -4.65
CA GLY A 249 5.13 -5.70 -5.64
C GLY A 249 5.69 -5.78 -7.05
N LEU A 250 6.99 -5.57 -7.24
CA LEU A 250 7.66 -5.80 -8.54
C LEU A 250 7.60 -7.27 -8.96
N GLY A 251 7.80 -8.20 -8.02
CA GLY A 251 7.68 -9.63 -8.29
C GLY A 251 6.25 -10.04 -8.64
N PHE A 252 5.24 -9.44 -8.01
CA PHE A 252 3.84 -9.65 -8.38
C PHE A 252 3.52 -9.06 -9.75
N LEU A 253 4.00 -7.85 -10.05
CA LEU A 253 3.82 -7.19 -11.33
C LEU A 253 4.34 -8.05 -12.50
N TRP A 254 5.39 -8.84 -12.30
CA TRP A 254 5.89 -9.80 -13.29
C TRP A 254 4.79 -10.76 -13.79
N PHE A 255 3.91 -11.20 -12.90
CA PHE A 255 2.79 -12.11 -13.23
C PHE A 255 1.48 -11.36 -13.51
N ASN A 256 1.35 -10.12 -13.06
CA ASN A 256 0.11 -9.33 -13.17
C ASN A 256 0.12 -8.33 -14.35
N THR A 257 1.25 -8.11 -15.01
CA THR A 257 1.31 -7.28 -16.22
C THR A 257 0.43 -7.88 -17.32
N TYR A 258 -0.25 -7.03 -18.08
CA TYR A 258 -1.15 -7.46 -19.15
C TYR A 258 -0.46 -8.37 -20.18
N PRO A 259 -1.07 -9.51 -20.57
CA PRO A 259 -2.27 -10.12 -19.97
C PRO A 259 -1.97 -10.80 -18.61
N ALA A 260 -2.74 -10.48 -17.57
CA ALA A 260 -2.48 -10.97 -16.22
C ALA A 260 -2.65 -12.49 -16.05
N GLN A 261 -1.68 -13.11 -15.36
CA GLN A 261 -1.70 -14.51 -14.94
C GLN A 261 -2.32 -14.71 -13.55
N VAL A 262 -2.41 -13.64 -12.76
CA VAL A 262 -3.01 -13.63 -11.42
C VAL A 262 -3.53 -12.23 -11.08
N PHE A 263 -4.69 -12.15 -10.42
CA PHE A 263 -5.23 -10.90 -9.89
C PHE A 263 -4.86 -10.70 -8.42
N MET A 264 -4.66 -9.45 -8.01
CA MET A 264 -4.24 -9.13 -6.65
C MET A 264 -5.35 -9.47 -5.64
N GLY A 265 -6.60 -9.13 -5.97
CA GLY A 265 -7.75 -9.36 -5.11
C GLY A 265 -7.76 -8.44 -3.88
N ASP A 266 -8.83 -8.54 -3.10
CA ASP A 266 -9.01 -7.72 -1.91
C ASP A 266 -7.92 -7.98 -0.86
N VAL A 267 -7.35 -9.20 -0.82
CA VAL A 267 -6.22 -9.54 0.07
C VAL A 267 -5.08 -8.53 -0.07
N GLY A 268 -4.61 -8.30 -1.31
CA GLY A 268 -3.45 -7.46 -1.56
C GLY A 268 -3.80 -5.99 -1.49
N ALA A 269 -4.89 -5.59 -2.16
CA ALA A 269 -5.24 -4.19 -2.30
C ALA A 269 -5.59 -3.52 -0.96
N LEU A 270 -6.37 -4.21 -0.11
CA LEU A 270 -6.72 -3.67 1.21
C LEU A 270 -5.50 -3.57 2.12
N ALA A 271 -4.65 -4.60 2.12
CA ALA A 271 -3.47 -4.66 2.97
C ALA A 271 -2.42 -3.61 2.59
N LEU A 272 -2.06 -3.51 1.31
CA LEU A 272 -1.07 -2.55 0.83
C LEU A 272 -1.54 -1.10 0.99
N GLY A 273 -2.81 -0.82 0.71
CA GLY A 273 -3.35 0.52 0.92
C GLY A 273 -3.39 0.92 2.40
N ALA A 274 -3.71 -0.02 3.30
CA ALA A 274 -3.64 0.23 4.75
C ALA A 274 -2.19 0.45 5.23
N ALA A 275 -1.24 -0.32 4.71
CA ALA A 275 0.19 -0.17 4.98
C ALA A 275 0.71 1.21 4.54
N ILE A 276 0.43 1.63 3.30
CA ILE A 276 0.81 2.96 2.80
C ILE A 276 0.18 4.08 3.63
N GLY A 277 -1.11 3.95 3.96
CA GLY A 277 -1.80 4.93 4.81
C GLY A 277 -1.13 5.05 6.18
N LEU A 278 -0.78 3.93 6.81
CA LEU A 278 -0.08 3.93 8.09
C LEU A 278 1.35 4.51 7.98
N ILE A 279 2.11 4.17 6.93
CA ILE A 279 3.44 4.73 6.69
C ILE A 279 3.35 6.26 6.61
N ALA A 280 2.43 6.79 5.80
CA ALA A 280 2.24 8.22 5.64
C ALA A 280 1.89 8.92 6.96
N VAL A 281 1.07 8.27 7.80
CA VAL A 281 0.82 8.73 9.18
C VAL A 281 2.13 8.73 9.94
N ILE A 282 2.83 7.60 10.10
CA ILE A 282 4.06 7.52 10.91
C ILE A 282 5.09 8.60 10.54
N VAL A 283 5.37 8.80 9.24
CA VAL A 283 6.36 9.80 8.78
C VAL A 283 5.83 11.23 8.70
N ARG A 284 4.59 11.50 9.14
CA ARG A 284 3.94 12.83 9.15
C ARG A 284 3.80 13.45 7.75
N GLN A 285 3.42 12.62 6.78
CA GLN A 285 3.27 12.97 5.37
C GLN A 285 1.88 12.63 4.84
N GLU A 286 0.84 12.81 5.65
CA GLU A 286 -0.55 12.51 5.30
C GLU A 286 -1.04 13.36 4.12
N VAL A 287 -0.68 14.64 4.06
CA VAL A 287 -1.05 15.50 2.92
C VAL A 287 -0.23 15.14 1.68
N VAL A 288 1.04 14.78 1.84
CA VAL A 288 1.88 14.36 0.72
C VAL A 288 1.40 13.03 0.14
N LEU A 289 0.79 12.15 0.95
CA LEU A 289 0.09 10.96 0.45
C LEU A 289 -1.02 11.31 -0.54
N ILE A 290 -1.80 12.36 -0.30
CA ILE A 290 -2.87 12.80 -1.21
C ILE A 290 -2.27 13.20 -2.57
N ILE A 291 -1.08 13.82 -2.55
CA ILE A 291 -0.36 14.23 -3.76
C ILE A 291 0.23 13.00 -4.47
N MET A 292 1.10 12.24 -3.81
CA MET A 292 1.82 11.10 -4.39
C MET A 292 0.87 9.96 -4.80
N GLY A 293 -0.14 9.69 -3.96
CA GLY A 293 -1.22 8.75 -4.21
C GLY A 293 -2.37 9.34 -5.03
N GLY A 294 -2.15 10.44 -5.76
CA GLY A 294 -3.21 11.16 -6.47
C GLY A 294 -4.01 10.31 -7.45
N ILE A 295 -3.42 9.25 -8.04
CA ILE A 295 -4.18 8.27 -8.83
C ILE A 295 -5.22 7.53 -7.97
N PHE A 296 -4.85 7.02 -6.80
CA PHE A 296 -5.79 6.38 -5.87
C PHE A 296 -6.90 7.35 -5.44
N VAL A 297 -6.52 8.61 -5.16
CA VAL A 297 -7.46 9.67 -4.79
C VAL A 297 -8.43 9.97 -5.94
N LEU A 298 -7.94 10.11 -7.16
CA LEU A 298 -8.77 10.37 -8.35
C LEU A 298 -9.75 9.22 -8.60
N GLU A 299 -9.30 7.97 -8.47
CA GLU A 299 -10.14 6.79 -8.60
C GLU A 299 -11.25 6.78 -7.54
N ALA A 300 -10.90 6.97 -6.28
CA ALA A 300 -11.87 7.04 -5.18
C ALA A 300 -12.87 8.20 -5.35
N LEU A 301 -12.38 9.40 -5.69
CA LEU A 301 -13.23 10.57 -5.93
C LEU A 301 -14.16 10.36 -7.11
N SER A 302 -13.71 9.69 -8.18
CA SER A 302 -14.55 9.41 -9.34
C SER A 302 -15.78 8.59 -8.95
N VAL A 303 -15.59 7.58 -8.08
CA VAL A 303 -16.68 6.74 -7.55
C VAL A 303 -17.60 7.56 -6.65
N ILE A 304 -17.06 8.35 -5.73
CA ILE A 304 -17.85 9.20 -4.82
C ILE A 304 -18.71 10.18 -5.63
N ILE A 305 -18.12 10.89 -6.59
CA ILE A 305 -18.81 11.86 -7.45
C ILE A 305 -19.91 11.16 -8.25
N GLN A 306 -19.61 10.00 -8.85
CA GLN A 306 -20.56 9.24 -9.65
C GLN A 306 -21.76 8.78 -8.80
N VAL A 307 -21.52 8.20 -7.62
CA VAL A 307 -22.56 7.71 -6.72
C VAL A 307 -23.42 8.87 -6.21
N LEU A 308 -22.83 9.98 -5.79
CA LEU A 308 -23.57 11.17 -5.35
C LEU A 308 -24.41 11.76 -6.48
N SER A 309 -23.84 11.92 -7.68
CA SER A 309 -24.58 12.44 -8.83
C SER A 309 -25.75 11.53 -9.23
N PHE A 310 -25.57 10.21 -9.21
CA PHE A 310 -26.66 9.29 -9.52
C PHE A 310 -27.72 9.25 -8.41
N LYS A 311 -27.33 9.41 -7.14
CA LYS A 311 -28.26 9.47 -6.00
C LYS A 311 -29.14 10.72 -6.05
N TYR A 312 -28.55 11.89 -6.27
CA TYR A 312 -29.26 13.19 -6.19
C TYR A 312 -29.78 13.70 -7.53
N ARG A 313 -29.03 13.52 -8.64
CA ARG A 313 -29.38 14.05 -9.96
C ARG A 313 -29.83 13.00 -10.97
N LYS A 314 -29.72 11.70 -10.63
CA LYS A 314 -30.01 10.57 -11.54
C LYS A 314 -29.24 10.64 -12.87
N LYS A 315 -28.11 11.35 -12.88
CA LYS A 315 -27.25 11.58 -14.05
C LYS A 315 -25.85 11.07 -13.75
N ARG A 316 -25.28 10.33 -14.69
CA ARG A 316 -23.88 9.90 -14.67
C ARG A 316 -22.97 11.09 -15.03
N VAL A 317 -21.85 11.24 -14.33
CA VAL A 317 -20.82 12.26 -14.63
C VAL A 317 -19.77 11.66 -15.56
N PHE A 318 -19.28 10.48 -15.20
CA PHE A 318 -18.40 9.67 -16.04
C PHE A 318 -19.21 8.59 -16.75
N LEU A 319 -18.73 8.14 -17.90
CA LEU A 319 -19.32 7.02 -18.66
C LEU A 319 -19.47 5.77 -17.77
N MET A 320 -18.42 5.49 -17.00
CA MET A 320 -18.34 4.45 -15.98
C MET A 320 -17.40 4.93 -14.87
N ALA A 321 -17.61 4.46 -13.64
CA ALA A 321 -16.69 4.65 -12.53
C ALA A 321 -16.22 3.27 -12.05
N PRO A 322 -14.96 3.08 -11.63
CA PRO A 322 -13.92 4.11 -11.43
C PRO A 322 -13.35 4.74 -12.72
N PHE A 323 -12.44 5.70 -12.58
CA PHE A 323 -11.96 6.60 -13.64
C PHE A 323 -11.23 5.87 -14.77
N HIS A 324 -10.53 4.77 -14.49
CA HIS A 324 -9.92 3.95 -15.55
C HIS A 324 -10.97 3.36 -16.51
N HIS A 325 -12.11 2.86 -16.02
CA HIS A 325 -13.19 2.36 -16.88
C HIS A 325 -13.81 3.45 -17.75
N HIS A 326 -13.81 4.71 -17.30
CA HIS A 326 -14.23 5.82 -18.14
C HIS A 326 -13.38 5.93 -19.42
N PHE A 327 -12.08 5.66 -19.34
CA PHE A 327 -11.19 5.68 -20.50
C PHE A 327 -11.34 4.44 -21.39
N GLU A 328 -11.59 3.27 -20.81
CA GLU A 328 -11.93 2.07 -21.60
C GLU A 328 -13.21 2.29 -22.41
N GLN A 329 -14.24 2.89 -21.81
CA GLN A 329 -15.49 3.24 -22.50
C GLN A 329 -15.30 4.32 -23.58
N LYS A 330 -14.20 5.08 -23.54
CA LYS A 330 -13.77 6.00 -24.62
C LYS A 330 -12.96 5.29 -25.71
N GLY A 331 -12.78 3.97 -25.62
CA GLY A 331 -12.05 3.15 -26.60
C GLY A 331 -10.54 3.11 -26.37
N TRP A 332 -10.03 3.46 -25.19
CA TRP A 332 -8.61 3.28 -24.89
C TRP A 332 -8.33 1.82 -24.56
N ALA A 333 -7.26 1.26 -25.15
CA ALA A 333 -6.77 -0.06 -24.78
C ALA A 333 -6.28 -0.06 -23.32
N GLU A 334 -6.59 -1.14 -22.59
CA GLU A 334 -6.23 -1.29 -21.17
C GLU A 334 -4.73 -1.03 -20.89
N PRO A 335 -3.75 -1.65 -21.59
CA PRO A 335 -2.34 -1.38 -21.35
C PRO A 335 -1.96 0.10 -21.51
N LYS A 336 -2.65 0.81 -22.42
CA LYS A 336 -2.45 2.24 -22.65
C LYS A 336 -2.96 3.07 -21.48
N VAL A 337 -4.08 2.68 -20.84
CA VAL A 337 -4.57 3.33 -19.62
C VAL A 337 -3.57 3.13 -18.49
N VAL A 338 -3.15 1.87 -18.27
CA VAL A 338 -2.22 1.47 -17.20
C VAL A 338 -0.91 2.24 -17.28
N VAL A 339 -0.21 2.21 -18.42
CA VAL A 339 1.08 2.89 -18.57
C VAL A 339 0.95 4.41 -18.41
N ARG A 340 -0.15 5.02 -18.87
CA ARG A 340 -0.40 6.46 -18.67
C ARG A 340 -0.57 6.80 -17.20
N PHE A 341 -1.28 5.96 -16.45
CA PHE A 341 -1.49 6.15 -15.02
C PHE A 341 -0.17 5.98 -14.24
N TRP A 342 0.71 5.08 -14.70
CA TRP A 342 2.07 4.97 -14.15
C TRP A 342 2.89 6.24 -14.37
N ILE A 343 2.86 6.82 -15.58
CA ILE A 343 3.54 8.09 -15.88
C ILE A 343 3.00 9.21 -14.98
N ILE A 344 1.69 9.32 -14.83
CA ILE A 344 1.07 10.33 -13.97
C ILE A 344 1.46 10.11 -12.51
N SER A 345 1.44 8.86 -12.02
CA SER A 345 1.87 8.51 -10.66
C SER A 345 3.33 8.89 -10.42
N PHE A 346 4.22 8.62 -11.37
CA PHE A 346 5.62 9.03 -11.29
C PHE A 346 5.78 10.55 -11.19
N ILE A 347 5.06 11.32 -12.01
CA ILE A 347 5.08 12.79 -11.96
C ILE A 347 4.58 13.30 -10.60
N LEU A 348 3.47 12.75 -10.10
CA LEU A 348 2.91 13.11 -8.80
C LEU A 348 3.87 12.82 -7.64
N ILE A 349 4.64 11.74 -7.73
CA ILE A 349 5.67 11.42 -6.75
C ILE A 349 6.81 12.42 -6.78
N LEU A 350 7.27 12.84 -7.97
CA LEU A 350 8.29 13.89 -8.07
C LEU A 350 7.79 15.21 -7.46
N ILE A 351 6.52 15.56 -7.68
CA ILE A 351 5.89 16.73 -7.04
C ILE A 351 5.85 16.55 -5.52
N GLY A 352 5.48 15.37 -5.02
CA GLY A 352 5.47 15.05 -3.60
C GLY A 352 6.86 15.12 -2.95
N LEU A 353 7.89 14.58 -3.60
CA LEU A 353 9.28 14.66 -3.13
C LEU A 353 9.81 16.09 -3.17
N ALA A 354 9.41 16.91 -4.14
CA ALA A 354 9.79 18.32 -4.17
C ALA A 354 9.33 19.09 -2.92
N THR A 355 8.28 18.62 -2.22
CA THR A 355 7.81 19.22 -0.96
C THR A 355 8.83 19.13 0.18
N LEU A 356 9.79 18.19 0.12
CA LEU A 356 10.88 18.08 1.11
C LEU A 356 11.73 19.36 1.19
N LYS A 357 11.99 20.00 0.06
CA LYS A 357 12.86 21.18 -0.03
C LYS A 357 12.11 22.50 0.09
N LEU A 358 10.78 22.46 -0.05
CA LEU A 358 9.90 23.62 0.01
C LEU A 358 9.36 23.87 1.43
N ARG A 359 9.93 23.21 2.43
CA ARG A 359 9.70 23.45 3.86
C ARG A 359 10.77 24.36 4.46
#